data_AF-A0A431I992-F1
#
_entry.id   AF-A0A431I992-F1
#
_cell.length_a   1.000
_cell.length_b   1.000
_cell.length_c   1.000
_cell.angle_alpha   90.00
_cell.angle_beta   90.00
_cell.angle_gamma   90.00
#
_symmetry.space_group_name_H-M   'P 1'
#
loop_
_entity.id
_entity.type
_entity.pdbx_description
1 polymer ?
#
loop_
_entity_poly.entity_id
_entity_poly.type
_entity_poly.pdbx_seq_one_letter_code
_entity_poly.pdbx_strand_id
1 'polypeptide(L)'
;MGRPRKVDIIGNVYGYLTVIDRAKSYSKDKKWDCICICGKTHGVTRQRLENGTTKSCGCMKKALAREKSVKHGGYRDGKNTPEYQSYIAMMHRCYDDKRLGWDRYGGRGITVCDRWTLPSPNGFLNFLEDMGERPIKFSLDRIDPDGNYEPSNCRWASRSTQGHNKNLVKNNRNTSIYRGVSYNKTAKRKNPWCARIGNGRDGYTWLGGFDTELEAAEAYNKAALELFGEDAKLNIFD
;
A
#
# COMPACT_ATOMS: atom_id res chain seq x y z
N MET A 1 54.40 20.71 -41.86
CA MET A 1 53.87 19.94 -40.71
C MET A 1 52.38 19.69 -40.94
N GLY A 2 51.97 18.44 -41.13
CA GLY A 2 50.55 18.10 -41.37
C GLY A 2 49.70 18.38 -40.13
N ARG A 3 48.51 18.99 -40.31
CA ARG A 3 47.53 19.14 -39.22
C ARG A 3 47.25 17.74 -38.62
N PRO A 4 47.32 17.56 -37.29
CA PRO A 4 47.02 16.28 -36.68
C PRO A 4 45.58 15.86 -37.05
N ARG A 5 45.40 14.59 -37.45
CA ARG A 5 44.07 14.03 -37.76
C ARG A 5 43.15 14.26 -36.57
N LYS A 6 41.97 14.83 -36.83
CA LYS A 6 40.92 14.97 -35.80
C LYS A 6 40.54 13.56 -35.35
N VAL A 7 40.87 13.21 -34.11
CA VAL A 7 40.46 11.94 -33.51
C VAL A 7 38.94 11.90 -33.48
N ASP A 8 38.38 10.90 -34.13
CA ASP A 8 36.98 10.57 -34.07
C ASP A 8 36.77 9.52 -32.98
N ILE A 9 35.78 9.74 -32.13
CA ILE A 9 35.45 8.86 -31.01
C ILE A 9 33.98 8.44 -31.04
N ILE A 10 33.27 8.70 -32.15
CA ILE A 10 31.90 8.20 -32.35
C ILE A 10 31.90 6.67 -32.22
N GLY A 11 30.93 6.14 -31.46
CA GLY A 11 30.79 4.72 -31.14
C GLY A 11 31.54 4.29 -29.89
N ASN A 12 32.51 5.07 -29.39
CA ASN A 12 33.22 4.70 -28.16
C ASN A 12 32.31 4.79 -26.93
N VAL A 13 32.52 3.84 -26.00
CA VAL A 13 31.79 3.75 -24.74
C VAL A 13 32.69 4.18 -23.58
N TYR A 14 32.18 5.09 -22.74
CA TYR A 14 32.85 5.59 -21.55
C TYR A 14 31.92 5.48 -20.34
N GLY A 15 32.11 4.44 -19.53
CA GLY A 15 31.17 4.09 -18.46
C GLY A 15 29.80 3.71 -19.05
N TYR A 16 28.78 4.51 -18.77
CA TYR A 16 27.40 4.33 -19.24
C TYR A 16 27.00 5.29 -20.35
N LEU A 17 27.97 5.90 -21.03
CA LEU A 17 27.78 6.85 -22.12
C LEU A 17 28.40 6.29 -23.39
N THR A 18 27.62 6.25 -24.47
CA THR A 18 28.10 5.93 -25.81
C THR A 18 28.12 7.21 -26.64
N VAL A 19 29.26 7.56 -27.24
CA VAL A 19 29.37 8.75 -28.09
C VAL A 19 28.61 8.52 -29.39
N ILE A 20 27.67 9.42 -29.73
CA ILE A 20 26.82 9.30 -30.92
C ILE A 20 27.11 10.37 -31.96
N ASP A 21 27.52 11.58 -31.55
CA ASP A 21 27.85 12.65 -32.49
C ASP A 21 28.70 13.76 -31.83
N ARG A 22 29.18 14.72 -32.63
CA ARG A 22 29.71 15.99 -32.13
C ARG A 22 28.58 16.92 -31.78
N ALA A 23 28.60 17.45 -30.55
CA ALA A 23 27.58 18.39 -30.12
C ALA A 23 27.63 19.66 -30.97
N LYS A 24 26.46 20.11 -31.45
CA LYS A 24 26.31 21.41 -32.10
C LYS A 24 26.46 22.50 -31.03
N SER A 25 27.67 23.01 -30.82
CA SER A 25 27.96 24.00 -29.78
C SER A 25 28.56 25.28 -30.34
N TYR A 26 28.03 26.42 -29.88
CA TYR A 26 28.60 27.77 -30.07
C TYR A 26 29.68 28.11 -29.01
N SER A 27 29.95 27.21 -28.06
CA SER A 27 30.94 27.44 -27.00
C SER A 27 32.34 26.99 -27.43
N LYS A 28 33.38 27.58 -26.82
CA LYS A 28 34.79 27.20 -27.07
C LYS A 28 35.08 25.73 -26.72
N ASP A 29 34.26 25.11 -25.87
CA ASP A 29 34.42 23.72 -25.44
C ASP A 29 33.76 22.75 -26.43
N LYS A 30 34.60 22.03 -27.17
CA LYS A 30 34.17 20.99 -28.11
C LYS A 30 33.62 19.78 -27.36
N LYS A 31 32.30 19.72 -27.23
CA LYS A 31 31.57 18.60 -26.61
C LYS A 31 31.17 17.54 -27.64
N TRP A 32 30.93 16.34 -27.13
CA TRP A 32 30.39 15.20 -27.83
C TRP A 32 29.02 14.86 -27.25
N ASP A 33 28.04 14.66 -28.13
CA ASP A 33 26.75 14.16 -27.73
C ASP A 33 26.88 12.65 -27.48
N CYS A 34 26.50 12.24 -26.28
CA CYS A 34 26.54 10.86 -25.85
C CYS A 34 25.14 10.40 -25.48
N ILE A 35 24.74 9.20 -25.90
CA ILE A 35 23.54 8.56 -25.35
C ILE A 35 23.90 7.78 -24.10
N CYS A 36 23.16 8.00 -23.02
CA CYS A 36 23.31 7.24 -21.80
C CYS A 36 22.44 5.97 -21.85
N ILE A 37 22.80 4.94 -21.08
CA ILE A 37 21.99 3.70 -20.95
C ILE A 37 20.54 3.95 -20.53
N CYS A 38 20.24 5.09 -19.89
CA CYS A 38 18.89 5.47 -19.52
C CYS A 38 18.11 6.14 -20.67
N GLY A 39 18.66 6.16 -21.89
CA GLY A 39 18.07 6.73 -23.09
C GLY A 39 18.24 8.24 -23.26
N LYS A 40 18.84 8.95 -22.28
CA LYS A 40 19.03 10.40 -22.35
C LYS A 40 20.34 10.80 -23.03
N THR A 41 20.26 11.78 -23.91
CA THR A 41 21.44 12.43 -24.50
C THR A 41 22.12 13.37 -23.52
N HIS A 42 23.45 13.39 -23.52
CA HIS A 42 24.26 14.20 -22.64
C HIS A 42 25.52 14.70 -23.36
N GLY A 43 25.70 16.01 -23.42
CA GLY A 43 26.88 16.63 -24.02
C GLY A 43 28.07 16.67 -23.06
N VAL A 44 29.17 15.99 -23.41
CA VAL A 44 30.35 15.83 -22.54
C VAL A 44 31.64 16.16 -23.30
N THR A 45 32.62 16.76 -22.64
CA THR A 45 33.94 16.99 -23.26
C THR A 45 34.75 15.69 -23.28
N ARG A 46 35.60 15.54 -24.29
CA ARG A 46 36.47 14.35 -24.43
C ARG A 46 37.30 14.08 -23.17
N GLN A 47 37.90 15.13 -22.60
CA GLN A 47 38.70 15.02 -21.37
C GLN A 47 37.91 14.39 -20.22
N ARG A 48 36.62 14.75 -20.04
CA ARG A 48 35.77 14.23 -18.97
C ARG A 48 35.33 12.77 -19.20
N LEU A 49 35.26 12.34 -20.45
CA LEU A 49 35.02 10.95 -20.83
C LEU A 49 36.27 10.10 -20.54
N GLU A 50 37.43 10.53 -21.03
CA GLU A 50 38.69 9.80 -20.90
C GLU A 50 39.19 9.69 -19.46
N ASN A 51 39.08 10.76 -18.67
CA ASN A 51 39.46 10.72 -17.25
C ASN A 51 38.38 10.10 -16.35
N GLY A 52 37.24 9.69 -16.91
CA GLY A 52 36.16 9.02 -16.18
C GLY A 52 35.40 9.88 -15.18
N THR A 53 35.54 11.21 -15.20
CA THR A 53 34.80 12.11 -14.30
C THR A 53 33.30 12.20 -14.66
N THR A 54 32.94 11.94 -15.91
CA THR A 54 31.55 11.83 -16.37
C THR A 54 31.28 10.43 -16.92
N LYS A 55 30.61 9.58 -16.13
CA LYS A 55 30.28 8.19 -16.50
C LYS A 55 28.83 7.97 -16.92
N SER A 56 27.95 8.95 -16.70
CA SER A 56 26.51 8.87 -17.04
C SER A 56 25.96 10.28 -17.24
N CYS A 57 24.72 10.41 -17.71
CA CYS A 57 24.02 11.69 -17.78
C CYS A 57 23.61 12.26 -16.40
N GLY A 58 24.12 11.68 -15.30
CA GLY A 58 23.72 11.98 -13.92
C GLY A 58 22.61 11.08 -13.37
N CYS A 59 22.00 10.21 -14.18
CA CYS A 59 20.98 9.25 -13.73
C CYS A 59 21.51 8.32 -12.62
N MET A 60 22.76 7.87 -12.71
CA MET A 60 23.36 6.97 -11.72
C MET A 60 23.55 7.68 -10.37
N LYS A 61 24.03 8.93 -10.38
CA LYS A 61 24.15 9.73 -9.14
C LYS A 61 22.80 9.95 -8.48
N LYS A 62 21.74 10.17 -9.28
CA LYS A 62 20.37 10.29 -8.78
C LYS A 62 19.84 8.97 -8.21
N ALA A 63 20.10 7.85 -8.86
CA ALA A 63 19.71 6.52 -8.37
C ALA A 63 20.39 6.20 -7.03
N LEU A 64 21.71 6.38 -6.96
CA LEU A 64 22.49 6.17 -5.73
C LEU A 64 22.11 7.15 -4.61
N ALA A 65 21.85 8.42 -4.93
CA ALA A 65 21.37 9.38 -3.94
C ALA A 65 19.97 9.01 -3.42
N ARG A 66 19.10 8.47 -4.28
CA ARG A 66 17.77 7.98 -3.90
C ARG A 66 17.87 6.77 -2.98
N GLU A 67 18.73 5.80 -3.28
CA GLU A 67 19.03 4.65 -2.42
C GLU A 67 19.57 5.06 -1.05
N LYS A 68 20.40 6.11 -0.99
CA LYS A 68 20.95 6.62 0.28
C LYS A 68 19.96 7.46 1.10
N SER A 69 18.87 7.95 0.48
CA SER A 69 17.94 8.91 1.11
C SER A 69 16.71 8.29 1.78
N VAL A 70 16.61 6.96 1.88
CA VAL A 70 15.52 6.29 2.61
C VAL A 70 15.76 6.38 4.13
N LYS A 71 15.42 7.53 4.74
CA LYS A 71 15.57 7.80 6.19
C LYS A 71 15.11 6.65 7.10
N HIS A 72 14.10 5.91 6.68
CA HIS A 72 13.46 4.82 7.43
C HIS A 72 12.89 3.73 6.50
N GLY A 73 13.46 3.55 5.31
CA GLY A 73 12.97 2.58 4.30
C GLY A 73 11.68 2.96 3.56
N GLY A 74 10.88 3.89 4.09
CA GLY A 74 9.54 4.23 3.57
C GLY A 74 9.34 5.69 3.21
N TYR A 75 10.33 6.33 2.55
CA TYR A 75 10.24 7.72 2.10
C TYR A 75 10.45 7.78 0.58
N ARG A 76 9.46 8.27 -0.17
CA ARG A 76 9.45 8.34 -1.63
C ARG A 76 8.86 9.68 -2.10
N ASP A 77 9.45 10.29 -3.12
CA ASP A 77 8.97 11.54 -3.73
C ASP A 77 8.72 12.68 -2.73
N GLY A 78 9.59 12.81 -1.73
CA GLY A 78 9.49 13.86 -0.72
C GLY A 78 8.44 13.59 0.38
N LYS A 79 7.87 12.38 0.44
CA LYS A 79 6.81 12.03 1.40
C LYS A 79 7.00 10.64 2.00
N ASN A 80 6.50 10.44 3.21
CA ASN A 80 6.36 9.11 3.80
C ASN A 80 5.41 8.27 2.93
N THR A 81 5.76 7.02 2.68
CA THR A 81 4.89 6.12 1.95
C THR A 81 3.64 5.77 2.78
N PRO A 82 2.52 5.46 2.11
CA PRO A 82 1.32 4.85 2.68
C PRO A 82 1.56 3.79 3.78
N GLU A 83 2.52 2.90 3.54
CA GLU A 83 2.87 1.76 4.39
C GLU A 83 3.56 2.27 5.65
N TYR A 84 4.57 3.13 5.49
CA TYR A 84 5.30 3.71 6.62
C TYR A 84 4.39 4.54 7.52
N GLN A 85 3.44 5.28 6.94
CA GLN A 85 2.42 5.99 7.71
C GLN A 85 1.56 5.03 8.54
N SER A 86 1.21 3.87 7.98
CA SER A 86 0.40 2.85 8.67
C SER A 86 1.21 2.19 9.80
N TYR A 87 2.48 1.87 9.55
CA TYR A 87 3.43 1.34 10.52
C TYR A 87 3.66 2.31 11.69
N ILE A 88 3.92 3.59 11.42
CA ILE A 88 4.10 4.58 12.48
C ILE A 88 2.79 4.80 13.27
N ALA A 89 1.64 4.83 12.60
CA ALA A 89 0.36 4.90 13.29
C ALA A 89 0.10 3.67 14.20
N MET A 90 0.53 2.47 13.79
CA MET A 90 0.51 1.28 14.63
C MET A 90 1.40 1.45 15.86
N MET A 91 2.67 1.83 15.68
CA MET A 91 3.61 2.04 16.80
C MET A 91 3.08 3.07 17.80
N HIS A 92 2.53 4.18 17.32
CA HIS A 92 1.88 5.18 18.19
C HIS A 92 0.69 4.63 18.96
N ARG A 93 -0.17 3.82 18.33
CA ARG A 93 -1.33 3.23 19.03
C ARG A 93 -0.90 2.35 20.21
N CYS A 94 0.19 1.61 20.07
CA CYS A 94 0.67 0.69 21.10
C CYS A 94 1.53 1.37 22.17
N TYR A 95 2.37 2.34 21.80
CA TYR A 95 3.47 2.79 22.66
C TYR A 95 3.49 4.29 22.97
N ASP A 96 2.50 5.06 22.51
CA ASP A 96 2.37 6.50 22.82
C ASP A 96 1.19 6.71 23.78
N ASP A 97 1.47 6.64 25.08
CA ASP A 97 0.49 6.76 26.18
C ASP A 97 -0.15 8.15 26.30
N LYS A 98 0.46 9.15 25.66
CA LYS A 98 -0.04 10.53 25.63
C LYS A 98 -1.06 10.76 24.51
N ARG A 99 -1.21 9.82 23.58
CA ARG A 99 -2.16 9.98 22.46
C ARG A 99 -3.59 9.68 22.88
N LEU A 100 -4.50 10.49 22.32
CA LEU A 100 -5.93 10.21 22.37
C LEU A 100 -6.22 8.81 21.78
N GLY A 101 -6.90 7.98 22.56
CA GLY A 101 -7.26 6.62 22.17
C GLY A 101 -6.25 5.54 22.57
N TRP A 102 -5.16 5.87 23.29
CA TRP A 102 -4.21 4.87 23.80
C TRP A 102 -4.90 3.80 24.67
N ASP A 103 -5.90 4.19 25.44
CA ASP A 103 -6.77 3.33 26.25
C ASP A 103 -7.43 2.19 25.47
N ARG A 104 -7.57 2.31 24.14
CA ARG A 104 -8.16 1.29 23.26
C ARG A 104 -7.12 0.33 22.67
N TYR A 105 -5.84 0.60 22.89
CA TYR A 105 -4.71 -0.09 22.28
C TYR A 105 -3.67 -0.43 23.36
N GLY A 106 -2.59 0.35 23.47
CA GLY A 106 -1.54 0.11 24.46
C GLY A 106 -2.05 0.01 25.89
N GLY A 107 -3.07 0.81 26.25
CA GLY A 107 -3.72 0.75 27.56
C GLY A 107 -4.49 -0.54 27.84
N ARG A 108 -4.79 -1.35 26.81
CA ARG A 108 -5.37 -2.70 26.92
C ARG A 108 -4.31 -3.80 26.91
N GLY A 109 -3.03 -3.46 26.80
CA GLY A 109 -1.94 -4.41 26.62
C GLY A 109 -1.74 -4.89 25.19
N ILE A 110 -2.32 -4.22 24.19
CA ILE A 110 -2.11 -4.59 22.79
C ILE A 110 -0.76 -4.06 22.32
N THR A 111 0.12 -4.95 21.87
CA THR A 111 1.49 -4.66 21.47
C THR A 111 1.74 -4.95 19.97
N VAL A 112 2.99 -4.71 19.54
CA VAL A 112 3.53 -5.03 18.22
C VAL A 112 4.59 -6.12 18.41
N CYS A 113 4.67 -7.10 17.50
CA CYS A 113 5.65 -8.17 17.59
C CYS A 113 7.10 -7.65 17.47
N ASP A 114 8.05 -8.35 18.11
CA ASP A 114 9.46 -7.93 18.19
C ASP A 114 10.11 -7.70 16.82
N ARG A 115 9.72 -8.52 15.83
CA ARG A 115 10.20 -8.42 14.45
C ARG A 115 9.89 -7.06 13.83
N TRP A 116 8.75 -6.46 14.17
CA TRP A 116 8.32 -5.16 13.66
C TRP A 116 8.78 -4.01 14.56
N THR A 117 9.19 -4.24 15.81
CA THR A 117 9.66 -3.18 16.72
C THR A 117 11.17 -2.91 16.63
N LEU A 118 11.90 -3.62 15.75
CA LEU A 118 13.34 -3.40 15.58
C LEU A 118 13.65 -1.95 15.20
N PRO A 119 14.85 -1.44 15.58
CA PRO A 119 15.28 -0.09 15.22
C PRO A 119 15.22 0.16 13.71
N SER A 120 14.94 1.41 13.35
CA SER A 120 14.89 1.84 11.95
C SER A 120 16.20 1.54 11.21
N PRO A 121 16.13 1.08 9.94
CA PRO A 121 14.91 0.88 9.15
C PRO A 121 14.28 -0.52 9.34
N ASN A 122 14.91 -1.42 10.10
CA ASN A 122 14.62 -2.86 10.06
C ASN A 122 13.19 -3.21 10.50
N GLY A 123 12.65 -2.57 11.54
CA GLY A 123 11.28 -2.84 11.97
C GLY A 123 10.25 -2.55 10.87
N PHE A 124 10.42 -1.42 10.16
CA PHE A 124 9.56 -1.08 9.03
C PHE A 124 9.78 -1.99 7.82
N LEU A 125 11.03 -2.34 7.50
CA LEU A 125 11.33 -3.23 6.37
C LEU A 125 10.72 -4.63 6.59
N ASN A 126 10.80 -5.17 7.81
CA ASN A 126 10.16 -6.44 8.15
C ASN A 126 8.62 -6.32 8.08
N PHE A 127 8.05 -5.22 8.58
CA PHE A 127 6.62 -4.96 8.41
C PHE A 127 6.20 -4.94 6.93
N LEU A 128 6.98 -4.28 6.08
CA LEU A 128 6.71 -4.20 4.65
C LEU A 128 6.88 -5.55 3.94
N GLU A 129 7.88 -6.35 4.35
CA GLU A 129 8.08 -7.71 3.86
C GLU A 129 6.89 -8.60 4.20
N ASP A 130 6.43 -8.56 5.45
CA ASP A 130 5.36 -9.42 5.94
C ASP A 130 3.97 -8.99 5.41
N MET A 131 3.73 -7.68 5.28
CA MET A 131 2.42 -7.13 4.89
C MET A 131 2.28 -6.80 3.40
N GLY A 132 3.40 -6.64 2.68
CA GLY A 132 3.41 -6.16 1.30
C GLY A 132 2.99 -4.69 1.13
N GLU A 133 2.88 -4.27 -0.14
CA GLU A 133 2.42 -2.92 -0.49
C GLU A 133 0.97 -2.68 -0.07
N ARG A 134 0.66 -1.47 0.41
CA ARG A 134 -0.71 -1.14 0.84
C ARG A 134 -1.59 -0.87 -0.37
N PRO A 135 -2.68 -1.63 -0.59
CA PRO A 135 -3.64 -1.31 -1.65
C PRO A 135 -4.28 0.06 -1.47
N ILE A 136 -4.70 0.67 -2.58
CA ILE A 136 -5.34 1.99 -2.56
C ILE A 136 -6.64 1.94 -1.74
N LYS A 137 -6.82 2.92 -0.84
CA LYS A 137 -7.96 3.06 0.11
C LYS A 137 -8.01 2.02 1.24
N PHE A 138 -7.00 1.17 1.39
CA PHE A 138 -6.91 0.21 2.50
C PHE A 138 -6.17 0.82 3.69
N SER A 139 -6.39 0.26 4.87
CA SER A 139 -5.61 0.56 6.07
C SER A 139 -5.29 -0.72 6.83
N LEU A 140 -4.30 -0.63 7.73
CA LEU A 140 -3.91 -1.76 8.56
C LEU A 140 -5.03 -2.08 9.55
N ASP A 141 -5.52 -3.31 9.47
CA ASP A 141 -6.58 -3.88 10.30
C ASP A 141 -6.06 -5.10 11.05
N ARG A 142 -6.60 -5.34 12.25
CA ARG A 142 -6.33 -6.58 12.99
C ARG A 142 -7.50 -7.53 12.81
N ILE A 143 -7.21 -8.78 12.49
CA ILE A 143 -8.21 -9.83 12.24
C ILE A 143 -8.96 -10.14 13.55
N ASP A 144 -8.20 -10.42 14.61
CA ASP A 144 -8.66 -10.38 16.00
C ASP A 144 -8.41 -8.97 16.58
N PRO A 145 -9.47 -8.20 16.87
CA PRO A 145 -9.36 -6.85 17.42
C PRO A 145 -8.62 -6.77 18.76
N ASP A 146 -8.62 -7.87 19.52
CA ASP A 146 -8.02 -7.97 20.85
C ASP A 146 -6.61 -8.59 20.82
N GLY A 147 -6.21 -9.17 19.69
CA GLY A 147 -4.84 -9.64 19.45
C GLY A 147 -3.83 -8.52 19.15
N ASN A 148 -2.55 -8.92 19.07
CA ASN A 148 -1.43 -8.02 18.82
C ASN A 148 -1.27 -7.66 17.34
N TYR A 149 -0.42 -6.67 17.05
CA TYR A 149 0.04 -6.44 15.68
C TYR A 149 1.17 -7.39 15.33
N GLU A 150 0.85 -8.36 14.49
CA GLU A 150 1.77 -9.38 13.97
C GLU A 150 1.26 -9.86 12.61
N PRO A 151 2.12 -10.49 11.77
CA PRO A 151 1.74 -10.91 10.42
C PRO A 151 0.49 -11.77 10.36
N SER A 152 0.34 -12.70 11.32
CA SER A 152 -0.81 -13.62 11.41
C SER A 152 -2.12 -12.93 11.81
N ASN A 153 -2.04 -11.80 12.50
CA ASN A 153 -3.21 -11.08 12.99
C ASN A 153 -3.46 -9.76 12.24
N CYS A 154 -2.63 -9.39 11.27
CA CYS A 154 -2.78 -8.16 10.50
C CYS A 154 -3.15 -8.43 9.06
N ARG A 155 -3.98 -7.55 8.50
CA ARG A 155 -4.25 -7.52 7.06
C ARG A 155 -4.42 -6.09 6.57
N TRP A 156 -4.28 -5.88 5.27
CA TRP A 156 -4.83 -4.69 4.65
C TRP A 156 -6.33 -4.89 4.49
N ALA A 157 -7.13 -4.00 5.08
CA ALA A 157 -8.58 -4.04 4.91
C ALA A 157 -9.13 -2.71 4.41
N SER A 158 -10.12 -2.81 3.53
CA SER A 158 -10.93 -1.66 3.14
C SER A 158 -11.81 -1.20 4.31
N ARG A 159 -12.36 0.01 4.22
CA ARG A 159 -13.30 0.51 5.22
C ARG A 159 -14.61 -0.30 5.28
N SER A 160 -15.08 -0.83 4.14
CA SER A 160 -16.28 -1.67 4.10
C SER A 160 -16.00 -2.99 4.83
N THR A 161 -14.86 -3.64 4.58
CA THR A 161 -14.42 -4.86 5.28
C THR A 161 -14.33 -4.63 6.79
N GLN A 162 -13.66 -3.56 7.24
CA GLN A 162 -13.58 -3.21 8.67
C GLN A 162 -14.95 -2.95 9.30
N GLY A 163 -15.88 -2.34 8.55
CA GLY A 163 -17.25 -2.10 9.00
C GLY A 163 -18.07 -3.38 9.13
N HIS A 164 -17.95 -4.27 8.13
CA HIS A 164 -18.61 -5.58 8.08
C HIS A 164 -18.23 -6.47 9.27
N ASN A 165 -16.96 -6.43 9.67
CA ASN A 165 -16.43 -7.30 10.71
C ASN A 165 -16.82 -6.88 12.13
N LYS A 166 -17.42 -5.69 12.30
CA LYS A 166 -17.93 -5.25 13.60
C LYS A 166 -19.05 -6.18 14.10
N ASN A 167 -19.04 -6.44 15.40
CA ASN A 167 -20.14 -7.15 16.05
C ASN A 167 -21.43 -6.32 15.93
N LEU A 168 -22.56 -7.00 15.75
CA LEU A 168 -23.86 -6.35 15.86
C LEU A 168 -24.02 -5.83 17.28
N VAL A 169 -24.40 -4.56 17.39
CA VAL A 169 -24.85 -4.02 18.68
C VAL A 169 -26.18 -4.71 19.00
N LYS A 170 -26.22 -5.46 20.12
CA LYS A 170 -27.48 -6.01 20.64
C LYS A 170 -28.40 -4.84 21.00
N ASN A 171 -29.43 -4.61 20.21
CA ASN A 171 -30.48 -3.66 20.53
C ASN A 171 -31.84 -4.34 20.32
N ASN A 172 -32.86 -3.90 21.07
CA ASN A 172 -34.22 -4.45 20.99
C ASN A 172 -34.95 -4.11 19.68
N ARG A 173 -34.26 -3.52 18.69
CA ARG A 173 -34.85 -3.13 17.40
C ARG A 173 -34.52 -4.13 16.28
N ASN A 174 -33.58 -5.05 16.48
CA ASN A 174 -33.28 -6.10 15.52
C ASN A 174 -34.38 -7.17 15.59
N THR A 175 -35.05 -7.41 14.47
CA THR A 175 -36.13 -8.40 14.33
C THR A 175 -35.64 -9.80 13.96
N SER A 176 -34.32 -9.97 13.84
CA SER A 176 -33.66 -11.22 13.50
C SER A 176 -32.39 -11.39 14.31
N ILE A 177 -32.04 -12.64 14.60
CA ILE A 177 -30.77 -13.01 15.22
C ILE A 177 -29.61 -12.99 14.22
N TYR A 178 -29.93 -13.16 12.93
CA TYR A 178 -28.96 -13.21 11.85
C TYR A 178 -28.65 -11.83 11.28
N ARG A 179 -27.37 -11.63 10.93
CA ARG A 179 -26.83 -10.45 10.28
C ARG A 179 -27.54 -10.14 8.98
N GLY A 180 -27.84 -8.86 8.78
CA GLY A 180 -28.40 -8.37 7.51
C GLY A 180 -29.82 -8.83 7.24
N VAL A 181 -30.43 -9.60 8.15
CA VAL A 181 -31.80 -10.10 8.05
C VAL A 181 -32.72 -9.27 8.93
N SER A 182 -33.93 -9.02 8.45
CA SER A 182 -34.96 -8.30 9.20
C SER A 182 -36.36 -8.73 8.77
N TYR A 183 -37.28 -8.80 9.72
CA TYR A 183 -38.70 -9.07 9.46
C TYR A 183 -39.43 -7.82 8.95
N ASN A 184 -40.06 -7.91 7.79
CA ASN A 184 -40.93 -6.90 7.22
C ASN A 184 -42.40 -7.15 7.59
N LYS A 185 -42.91 -6.37 8.55
CA LYS A 185 -44.30 -6.49 9.06
C LYS A 185 -45.38 -6.15 8.04
N THR A 186 -45.05 -5.44 6.94
CA THR A 186 -46.04 -5.04 5.92
C THR A 186 -46.09 -5.98 4.73
N ALA A 187 -45.21 -6.98 4.67
CA ALA A 187 -45.26 -8.01 3.65
C ALA A 187 -46.59 -8.78 3.76
N LYS A 188 -47.36 -8.83 2.67
CA LYS A 188 -48.70 -9.45 2.61
C LYS A 188 -48.64 -10.99 2.61
N ARG A 189 -47.95 -11.59 3.60
CA ARG A 189 -47.77 -13.04 3.83
C ARG A 189 -46.93 -13.82 2.80
N LYS A 190 -46.16 -13.13 1.96
CA LYS A 190 -45.12 -13.74 1.12
C LYS A 190 -43.81 -13.07 1.40
N ASN A 191 -42.73 -13.85 1.56
CA ASN A 191 -41.38 -13.36 1.71
C ASN A 191 -41.18 -12.30 2.83
N PRO A 192 -41.62 -12.55 4.09
CA PRO A 192 -41.56 -11.56 5.15
C PRO A 192 -40.13 -11.29 5.66
N TRP A 193 -39.17 -12.18 5.38
CA TRP A 193 -37.79 -12.03 5.83
C TRP A 193 -36.95 -11.37 4.75
N CYS A 194 -36.29 -10.28 5.09
CA CYS A 194 -35.60 -9.41 4.15
C CYS A 194 -34.10 -9.43 4.41
N ALA A 195 -33.30 -9.79 3.40
CA ALA A 195 -31.84 -9.80 3.50
C ALA A 195 -31.20 -8.64 2.74
N ARG A 196 -30.19 -8.02 3.36
CA ARG A 196 -29.37 -6.96 2.76
C ARG A 196 -27.94 -7.00 3.30
N ILE A 197 -26.99 -6.57 2.49
CA ILE A 197 -25.58 -6.48 2.88
C ILE A 197 -25.05 -5.06 2.68
N GLY A 198 -24.35 -4.53 3.69
CA GLY A 198 -23.82 -3.17 3.65
C GLY A 198 -22.53 -3.09 2.85
N ASN A 199 -22.40 -2.07 1.99
CA ASN A 199 -21.21 -1.88 1.14
C ASN A 199 -20.36 -0.68 1.59
N GLY A 200 -20.37 -0.36 2.88
CA GLY A 200 -19.66 0.81 3.41
C GLY A 200 -20.42 2.13 3.16
N ARG A 201 -19.85 3.05 2.36
CA ARG A 201 -20.42 4.39 2.14
C ARG A 201 -21.60 4.40 1.16
N ASP A 202 -21.76 3.36 0.36
CA ASP A 202 -22.73 3.30 -0.74
C ASP A 202 -24.07 2.68 -0.30
N GLY A 203 -24.31 2.59 1.01
CA GLY A 203 -25.54 2.03 1.56
C GLY A 203 -25.50 0.50 1.64
N TYR A 204 -26.52 -0.15 1.09
CA TYR A 204 -26.67 -1.61 1.13
C TYR A 204 -27.11 -2.17 -0.22
N THR A 205 -26.64 -3.38 -0.55
CA THR A 205 -27.22 -4.22 -1.60
C THR A 205 -28.43 -4.95 -1.02
N TRP A 206 -29.56 -4.86 -1.72
CA TRP A 206 -30.74 -5.67 -1.44
C TRP A 206 -30.54 -7.08 -2.00
N LEU A 207 -30.68 -8.11 -1.17
CA LEU A 207 -30.47 -9.51 -1.56
C LEU A 207 -31.78 -10.24 -1.85
N GLY A 208 -32.90 -9.76 -1.30
CA GLY A 208 -34.22 -10.33 -1.56
C GLY A 208 -35.12 -10.37 -0.34
N GLY A 209 -36.36 -10.79 -0.58
CA GLY A 209 -37.29 -11.26 0.44
C GLY A 209 -37.40 -12.78 0.37
N PHE A 210 -37.53 -13.43 1.52
CA PHE A 210 -37.49 -14.88 1.72
C PHE A 210 -38.60 -15.33 2.66
N ASP A 211 -39.02 -16.58 2.51
CA ASP A 211 -40.12 -17.14 3.29
C ASP A 211 -39.67 -17.47 4.72
N THR A 212 -38.41 -17.84 4.91
CA THR A 212 -37.83 -18.12 6.23
C THR A 212 -36.69 -17.18 6.62
N GLU A 213 -36.47 -17.02 7.92
CA GLU A 213 -35.35 -16.25 8.46
C GLU A 213 -34.00 -16.87 8.07
N LEU A 214 -33.95 -18.21 8.02
CA LEU A 214 -32.77 -19.00 7.67
C LEU A 214 -32.37 -18.79 6.21
N GLU A 215 -33.31 -18.87 5.26
CA GLU A 215 -33.04 -18.61 3.84
C GLU A 215 -32.47 -17.20 3.60
N ALA A 216 -33.02 -16.19 4.29
CA ALA A 216 -32.50 -14.84 4.24
C ALA A 216 -31.07 -14.76 4.79
N ALA A 217 -30.76 -15.52 5.84
CA ALA A 217 -29.43 -15.57 6.46
C ALA A 217 -28.40 -16.32 5.59
N GLU A 218 -28.81 -17.37 4.88
CA GLU A 218 -27.98 -18.07 3.88
C GLU A 218 -27.68 -17.16 2.69
N ALA A 219 -28.68 -16.44 2.18
CA ALA A 219 -28.49 -15.45 1.12
C ALA A 219 -27.49 -14.36 1.53
N TYR A 220 -27.56 -13.91 2.79
CA TYR A 220 -26.57 -13.00 3.36
C TYR A 220 -25.16 -13.63 3.39
N ASN A 221 -25.02 -14.86 3.88
CA ASN A 221 -23.72 -15.54 3.96
C ASN A 221 -23.07 -15.69 2.59
N LYS A 222 -23.85 -16.08 1.58
CA LYS A 222 -23.39 -16.19 0.19
C LYS A 222 -22.86 -14.85 -0.33
N ALA A 223 -23.63 -13.77 -0.15
CA ALA A 223 -23.22 -12.43 -0.57
C ALA A 223 -21.99 -11.93 0.21
N ALA A 224 -21.89 -12.26 1.49
CA ALA A 224 -20.73 -11.89 2.32
C ALA A 224 -19.46 -12.60 1.84
N LEU A 225 -19.53 -13.89 1.51
CA LEU A 225 -18.40 -14.63 0.92
C LEU A 225 -17.99 -14.04 -0.43
N GLU A 226 -18.94 -13.67 -1.28
CA GLU A 226 -18.64 -13.05 -2.59
C GLU A 226 -17.96 -11.68 -2.44
N LEU A 227 -18.41 -10.85 -1.50
CA LEU A 227 -17.91 -9.49 -1.32
C LEU A 227 -16.62 -9.39 -0.50
N PHE A 228 -16.46 -10.27 0.50
CA PHE A 228 -15.39 -10.16 1.50
C PHE A 228 -14.45 -11.38 1.53
N GLY A 229 -14.74 -12.44 0.77
CA GLY A 229 -13.88 -13.62 0.68
C GLY A 229 -13.67 -14.29 2.04
N GLU A 230 -12.43 -14.67 2.33
CA GLU A 230 -12.03 -15.29 3.60
C GLU A 230 -12.25 -14.39 4.82
N ASP A 231 -12.31 -13.08 4.61
CA ASP A 231 -12.57 -12.09 5.66
C ASP A 231 -14.06 -11.95 6.00
N ALA A 232 -14.94 -12.71 5.33
CA ALA A 232 -16.38 -12.60 5.49
C ALA A 232 -16.85 -13.11 6.86
N LYS A 233 -17.43 -12.21 7.66
CA LYS A 233 -18.18 -12.60 8.86
C LYS A 233 -19.54 -13.18 8.50
N LEU A 234 -19.69 -14.49 8.70
CA LEU A 234 -20.90 -15.24 8.39
C LEU A 234 -21.81 -15.41 9.62
N ASN A 235 -23.10 -15.58 9.35
CA ASN A 235 -24.07 -16.14 10.27
C ASN A 235 -23.75 -17.61 10.53
N ILE A 236 -23.88 -18.03 11.79
CA ILE A 236 -23.73 -19.43 12.21
C ILE A 236 -25.13 -20.00 12.42
N PHE A 237 -25.37 -21.22 11.94
CA PHE A 237 -26.64 -21.93 12.07
C PHE A 237 -26.44 -23.06 13.08
N ASP A 238 -27.34 -23.15 14.07
CA ASP A 238 -27.38 -24.23 15.05
C ASP A 238 -28.12 -25.46 14.48
#